data_AF-A0A4P8C207-F1
#
_entry.id   AF-A0A4P8C207-F1
#
_cell.length_a   1.000
_cell.length_b   1.000
_cell.length_c   1.000
_cell.angle_alpha   90.00
_cell.angle_beta   90.00
_cell.angle_gamma   90.00
#
_symmetry.space_group_name_H-M   'P 1'
#
loop_
_entity.id
_entity.type
_entity.pdbx_description
1 polymer ?
#
loop_
_entity_poly.entity_id
_entity_poly.type
_entity_poly.pdbx_seq_one_letter_code
_entity_poly.pdbx_strand_id
1 'polypeptide(L)'
;MKRVSQMTALAMALGLACASSWAAELAKPLTLDQLQQQNGKAIDTRPSAFYNGWPQTLNGPSGHEPAALNLSASWLDKMSTEQLNAWIKQHNLKADAPVALYGNGKDVDAVKTRLQKAGFTHISILSDALIEPSRLQKLPHFEQLVYPQWLHDLQQGKEVTAKPAGDWKVIEAAWGAPKLYLISHIPGADYIDTNEVESEPLWNKVSDEQLKAMLAKHGIRHDTTVILYGRDVYAAARVAQIMLYAGVNDVRLLDGGWQTWSDAGLPVERGTPPKVKAEPDFGVKIPAQPQLMLDMEQARGLLHRQDASLVSIRSWPEFIGTTSGYSYIKPKGEIAGARWGHAGSDSTHMEDFHNPDGTMRSADDITAMWKAWNIKPDQQVSFYCGTGWRASETFMYARAMGWNNVSVYDGGWYEWSSDPKNPVATGERGPDSSK
;
A
#
# COMPACT_ATOMS: atom_id res chain seq x y z
N MET A 1 61.60 -39.34 -62.05
CA MET A 1 62.27 -40.11 -60.99
C MET A 1 61.33 -40.19 -59.79
N LYS A 2 60.99 -41.43 -59.36
CA LYS A 2 60.58 -41.95 -58.02
C LYS A 2 59.84 -41.01 -57.04
N ARG A 3 58.84 -41.40 -56.24
CA ARG A 3 57.93 -42.56 -56.01
C ARG A 3 57.07 -42.15 -54.77
N VAL A 4 55.75 -42.43 -54.77
CA VAL A 4 54.92 -43.10 -53.72
C VAL A 4 55.14 -42.68 -52.24
N SER A 5 54.14 -42.26 -51.44
CA SER A 5 53.17 -43.15 -50.78
C SER A 5 52.05 -42.41 -50.00
N GLN A 6 50.88 -43.04 -49.99
CA GLN A 6 49.69 -42.81 -49.13
C GLN A 6 49.95 -43.18 -47.66
N MET A 7 49.16 -42.61 -46.72
CA MET A 7 48.27 -43.33 -45.77
C MET A 7 47.81 -42.44 -44.57
N THR A 8 46.47 -42.40 -44.35
CA THR A 8 45.68 -42.45 -43.07
C THR A 8 46.25 -41.85 -41.76
N ALA A 9 45.52 -41.36 -40.76
CA ALA A 9 44.13 -41.04 -40.43
C ALA A 9 44.12 -40.67 -38.92
N LEU A 10 43.09 -39.92 -38.48
CA LEU A 10 42.50 -39.92 -37.12
C LEU A 10 43.10 -39.03 -35.99
N ALA A 11 42.13 -38.52 -35.20
CA ALA A 11 42.19 -37.89 -33.86
C ALA A 11 42.52 -36.39 -33.81
N MET A 12 41.78 -35.49 -33.15
CA MET A 12 40.56 -35.47 -32.33
C MET A 12 40.19 -33.97 -32.27
N ALA A 13 39.03 -33.49 -32.72
CA ALA A 13 37.79 -33.41 -31.92
C ALA A 13 38.04 -33.07 -30.44
N LEU A 14 38.37 -31.81 -30.15
CA LEU A 14 38.16 -31.19 -28.84
C LEU A 14 37.30 -29.95 -29.05
N GLY A 15 36.07 -30.04 -28.54
CA GLY A 15 34.97 -29.13 -28.82
C GLY A 15 35.21 -27.74 -28.23
N LEU A 16 35.30 -26.76 -29.12
CA LEU A 16 34.83 -25.40 -28.85
C LEU A 16 33.32 -25.38 -29.07
N ALA A 17 32.58 -25.97 -28.13
CA ALA A 17 31.20 -25.56 -27.89
C ALA A 17 31.26 -24.24 -27.12
N CYS A 18 31.67 -23.16 -27.81
CA CYS A 18 31.28 -21.83 -27.39
C CYS A 18 29.75 -21.78 -27.54
N ALA A 19 29.05 -22.03 -26.43
CA ALA A 19 27.66 -21.65 -26.25
C ALA A 19 27.57 -20.16 -26.53
N SER A 20 27.25 -19.86 -27.77
CA SER A 20 26.95 -18.53 -28.22
C SER A 20 25.49 -18.29 -27.82
N SER A 21 25.31 -17.69 -26.65
CA SER A 21 24.05 -17.09 -26.25
C SER A 21 23.82 -15.86 -27.14
N TRP A 22 23.50 -16.11 -28.41
CA TRP A 22 23.11 -15.09 -29.37
C TRP A 22 21.83 -14.43 -28.87
N ALA A 23 21.87 -13.09 -28.85
CA ALA A 23 20.82 -12.13 -28.54
C ALA A 23 19.41 -12.71 -28.41
N ALA A 24 18.83 -12.57 -27.22
CA ALA A 24 17.38 -12.72 -27.03
C ALA A 24 16.67 -11.54 -27.73
N GLU A 25 16.40 -11.72 -29.03
CA GLU A 25 15.41 -10.93 -29.76
C GLU A 25 14.13 -10.87 -28.90
N LEU A 26 13.53 -9.69 -28.78
CA LEU A 26 12.21 -9.58 -28.15
C LEU A 26 11.28 -10.56 -28.86
N ALA A 27 10.56 -11.37 -28.09
CA ALA A 27 9.45 -12.11 -28.65
C ALA A 27 8.50 -11.11 -29.32
N LYS A 28 7.83 -11.56 -30.40
CA LYS A 28 6.94 -10.71 -31.19
C LYS A 28 5.99 -9.94 -30.27
N PRO A 29 5.80 -8.61 -30.46
CA PRO A 29 4.83 -7.84 -29.69
C PRO A 29 3.43 -8.47 -29.75
N LEU A 30 2.70 -8.39 -28.65
CA LEU A 30 1.35 -8.93 -28.51
C LEU A 30 0.36 -7.79 -28.23
N THR A 31 -0.84 -7.87 -28.78
CA THR A 31 -1.97 -7.07 -28.28
C THR A 31 -2.56 -7.68 -27.01
N LEU A 32 -3.36 -6.92 -26.26
CA LEU A 32 -4.05 -7.45 -25.09
C LEU A 32 -4.93 -8.65 -25.43
N ASP A 33 -5.68 -8.59 -26.53
CA ASP A 33 -6.52 -9.70 -27.00
C ASP A 33 -5.69 -10.97 -27.29
N GLN A 34 -4.55 -10.81 -27.95
CA GLN A 34 -3.65 -11.94 -28.24
C GLN A 34 -3.06 -12.53 -26.96
N LEU A 35 -2.70 -11.68 -25.99
CA LEU A 35 -2.18 -12.12 -24.71
C LEU A 35 -3.23 -12.91 -23.92
N GLN A 36 -4.47 -12.43 -23.88
CA GLN A 36 -5.59 -13.10 -23.22
C GLN A 36 -5.94 -14.44 -23.87
N GLN A 37 -5.95 -14.52 -25.20
CA GLN A 37 -6.16 -15.77 -25.94
C GLN A 37 -5.11 -16.85 -25.60
N GLN A 38 -3.90 -16.42 -25.22
CA GLN A 38 -2.82 -17.31 -24.82
C GLN A 38 -2.73 -17.54 -23.30
N ASN A 39 -3.71 -17.05 -22.52
CA ASN A 39 -3.69 -17.04 -21.06
C ASN A 39 -2.41 -16.42 -20.46
N GLY A 40 -1.86 -15.42 -21.14
CA GLY A 40 -0.66 -14.71 -20.72
C GLY A 40 -0.94 -13.66 -19.64
N LYS A 41 0.13 -12.98 -19.21
CA LYS A 41 0.07 -11.95 -18.16
C LYS A 41 0.69 -10.64 -18.62
N ALA A 42 -0.04 -9.54 -18.42
CA ALA A 42 0.49 -8.21 -18.60
C ALA A 42 1.23 -7.76 -17.34
N ILE A 43 2.35 -7.07 -17.49
CA ILE A 43 3.09 -6.46 -16.37
C ILE A 43 3.32 -4.98 -16.69
N ASP A 44 2.74 -4.12 -15.85
CA ASP A 44 3.01 -2.69 -15.81
C ASP A 44 4.35 -2.45 -15.11
N THR A 45 5.28 -1.78 -15.79
CA THR A 45 6.61 -1.51 -15.23
C THR A 45 6.74 -0.11 -14.62
N ARG A 46 5.64 0.66 -14.61
CA ARG A 46 5.59 2.02 -14.06
C ARG A 46 5.52 2.00 -12.53
N PRO A 47 5.85 3.12 -11.87
CA PRO A 47 5.55 3.32 -10.46
C PRO A 47 4.08 3.07 -10.11
N SER A 48 3.83 2.54 -8.91
CA SER A 48 2.51 2.18 -8.40
C SER A 48 1.50 3.33 -8.48
N ALA A 49 1.92 4.59 -8.33
CA ALA A 49 1.03 5.75 -8.50
C ALA A 49 0.29 5.72 -9.84
N PHE A 50 0.99 5.45 -10.96
CA PHE A 50 0.39 5.45 -12.29
C PHE A 50 -0.43 4.20 -12.56
N TYR A 51 0.04 3.04 -12.06
CA TYR A 51 -0.74 1.81 -12.05
C TYR A 51 -2.06 2.00 -11.30
N ASN A 52 -2.02 2.63 -10.12
CA ASN A 52 -3.18 2.86 -9.26
C ASN A 52 -4.22 3.79 -9.88
N GLY A 53 -3.83 4.66 -10.83
CA GLY A 53 -4.78 5.51 -11.55
C GLY A 53 -4.30 6.92 -11.85
N TRP A 54 -3.19 7.37 -11.26
CA TRP A 54 -2.66 8.70 -11.56
C TRP A 54 -2.26 8.78 -13.04
N PRO A 55 -2.76 9.77 -13.81
CA PRO A 55 -2.36 9.90 -15.19
C PRO A 55 -0.97 10.54 -15.28
N GLN A 56 -0.14 10.07 -16.21
CA GLN A 56 1.23 10.61 -16.42
C GLN A 56 1.24 12.03 -17.00
N THR A 57 0.13 12.43 -17.61
CA THR A 57 -0.13 13.78 -18.12
C THR A 57 -1.53 14.20 -17.71
N LEU A 58 -1.79 15.50 -17.64
CA LEU A 58 -3.12 16.00 -17.34
C LEU A 58 -4.13 15.47 -18.38
N ASN A 59 -5.25 14.91 -17.91
CA ASN A 59 -6.29 14.26 -18.72
C ASN A 59 -5.82 13.05 -19.57
N GLY A 60 -4.64 12.48 -19.27
CA GLY A 60 -4.12 11.28 -19.93
C GLY A 60 -4.80 9.98 -19.47
N PRO A 61 -4.37 8.83 -20.01
CA PRO A 61 -4.83 7.51 -19.57
C PRO A 61 -4.65 7.32 -18.06
N SER A 62 -5.65 6.74 -17.41
CA SER A 62 -5.72 6.58 -15.94
C SER A 62 -5.86 5.10 -15.61
N GLY A 63 -4.80 4.51 -15.04
CA GLY A 63 -4.80 3.12 -14.59
C GLY A 63 -3.91 2.19 -15.41
N HIS A 64 -4.20 0.90 -15.30
CA HIS A 64 -3.46 -0.22 -15.88
C HIS A 64 -4.38 -1.12 -16.72
N GLU A 65 -3.79 -1.99 -17.54
CA GLU A 65 -4.56 -2.93 -18.36
C GLU A 65 -5.26 -3.99 -17.50
N PRO A 66 -6.42 -4.53 -17.92
CA PRO A 66 -7.16 -5.54 -17.16
C PRO A 66 -6.28 -6.71 -16.67
N ALA A 67 -6.30 -6.96 -15.36
CA ALA A 67 -5.54 -8.00 -14.67
C ALA A 67 -4.00 -7.91 -14.85
N ALA A 68 -3.48 -6.73 -15.22
CA ALA A 68 -2.05 -6.48 -15.24
C ALA A 68 -1.48 -6.51 -13.81
N LEU A 69 -0.30 -7.09 -13.68
CA LEU A 69 0.49 -7.04 -12.45
C LEU A 69 1.33 -5.76 -12.44
N ASN A 70 1.65 -5.23 -11.26
CA ASN A 70 2.63 -4.15 -11.14
C ASN A 70 3.99 -4.71 -10.72
N LEU A 71 5.03 -4.46 -11.51
CA LEU A 71 6.42 -4.68 -11.14
C LEU A 71 7.24 -3.48 -11.59
N SER A 72 7.23 -2.42 -10.76
CA SER A 72 7.93 -1.17 -11.10
C SER A 72 9.43 -1.44 -11.24
N ALA A 73 10.03 -0.87 -12.29
CA ALA A 73 11.48 -0.93 -12.46
C ALA A 73 12.23 -0.28 -11.28
N SER A 74 11.63 0.71 -10.61
CA SER A 74 12.18 1.39 -9.43
C SER A 74 12.26 0.52 -8.17
N TRP A 75 11.69 -0.69 -8.20
CA TRP A 75 11.76 -1.63 -7.08
C TRP A 75 12.92 -2.61 -7.21
N LEU A 76 13.49 -2.76 -8.41
CA LEU A 76 14.37 -3.88 -8.71
C LEU A 76 15.67 -3.85 -7.91
N ASP A 77 16.22 -2.68 -7.60
CA ASP A 77 17.41 -2.53 -6.75
C ASP A 77 17.14 -2.85 -5.27
N LYS A 78 15.88 -2.74 -4.84
CA LYS A 78 15.39 -3.10 -3.49
C LYS A 78 14.86 -4.54 -3.40
N MET A 79 14.83 -5.27 -4.52
CA MET A 79 14.38 -6.67 -4.57
C MET A 79 15.55 -7.63 -4.80
N SER A 80 15.82 -8.47 -3.80
CA SER A 80 16.74 -9.62 -3.95
C SER A 80 16.22 -10.63 -4.97
N THR A 81 17.06 -11.60 -5.32
CA THR A 81 16.65 -12.73 -6.17
C THR A 81 15.52 -13.53 -5.52
N GLU A 82 15.61 -13.76 -4.21
CA GLU A 82 14.61 -14.50 -3.43
C GLU A 82 13.27 -13.75 -3.37
N GLN A 83 13.30 -12.42 -3.16
CA GLN A 83 12.09 -11.59 -3.14
C GLN A 83 11.41 -11.55 -4.51
N LEU A 84 12.19 -11.43 -5.60
CA LEU A 84 11.63 -11.52 -6.96
C LEU A 84 11.01 -12.89 -7.24
N ASN A 85 11.67 -13.98 -6.82
CA ASN A 85 11.14 -15.34 -6.97
C ASN A 85 9.86 -15.55 -6.14
N ALA A 86 9.79 -14.97 -4.94
CA ALA A 86 8.59 -14.98 -4.11
C ALA A 86 7.44 -14.22 -4.80
N TRP A 87 7.71 -13.04 -5.36
CA TRP A 87 6.75 -12.27 -6.15
C TRP A 87 6.24 -13.07 -7.35
N ILE A 88 7.15 -13.65 -8.15
CA ILE A 88 6.82 -14.52 -9.31
C ILE A 88 5.88 -15.65 -8.89
N LYS A 89 6.21 -16.34 -7.78
CA LYS A 89 5.40 -17.45 -7.25
C LYS A 89 4.04 -16.98 -6.77
N GLN A 90 3.98 -15.87 -6.05
CA GLN A 90 2.73 -15.32 -5.51
C GLN A 90 1.74 -14.97 -6.62
N HIS A 91 2.23 -14.45 -7.75
CA HIS A 91 1.39 -14.13 -8.90
C HIS A 91 1.17 -15.29 -9.87
N ASN A 92 1.61 -16.51 -9.51
CA ASN A 92 1.48 -17.73 -10.31
C ASN A 92 2.04 -17.58 -11.73
N LEU A 93 3.13 -16.83 -11.89
CA LEU A 93 3.78 -16.66 -13.19
C LEU A 93 4.59 -17.90 -13.54
N LYS A 94 4.31 -18.47 -14.71
CA LYS A 94 5.07 -19.61 -15.26
C LYS A 94 6.10 -19.08 -16.24
N ALA A 95 7.33 -19.57 -16.14
CA ALA A 95 8.47 -19.11 -16.95
C ALA A 95 8.27 -19.30 -18.46
N ASP A 96 7.46 -20.29 -18.85
CA ASP A 96 7.12 -20.64 -20.22
C ASP A 96 5.80 -20.01 -20.72
N ALA A 97 5.02 -19.36 -19.83
CA ALA A 97 3.80 -18.68 -20.23
C ALA A 97 4.11 -17.30 -20.83
N PRO A 98 3.30 -16.80 -21.79
CA PRO A 98 3.51 -15.47 -22.35
C PRO A 98 3.38 -14.36 -21.31
N VAL A 99 4.40 -13.50 -21.24
CA VAL A 99 4.39 -12.27 -20.44
C VAL A 99 4.55 -11.08 -21.39
N ALA A 100 3.69 -10.08 -21.26
CA ALA A 100 3.81 -8.84 -22.04
C ALA A 100 4.05 -7.64 -21.12
N LEU A 101 5.17 -6.95 -21.32
CA LEU A 101 5.56 -5.78 -20.53
C LEU A 101 5.08 -4.49 -21.20
N TYR A 102 4.75 -3.47 -20.41
CA TYR A 102 4.56 -2.11 -20.90
C TYR A 102 4.97 -1.05 -19.87
N GLY A 103 5.29 0.14 -20.37
CA GLY A 103 5.88 1.24 -19.62
C GLY A 103 6.80 2.06 -20.53
N ASN A 104 7.70 2.87 -19.96
CA ASN A 104 8.75 3.48 -20.77
C ASN A 104 9.83 2.43 -21.13
N GLY A 105 10.56 2.66 -22.22
CA GLY A 105 11.52 1.68 -22.74
C GLY A 105 12.60 1.27 -21.73
N LYS A 106 13.11 2.21 -20.93
CA LYS A 106 14.13 1.93 -19.91
C LYS A 106 13.62 0.98 -18.82
N ASP A 107 12.41 1.24 -18.32
CA ASP A 107 11.81 0.44 -17.25
C ASP A 107 11.43 -0.96 -17.74
N VAL A 108 10.88 -1.03 -18.96
CA VAL A 108 10.60 -2.31 -19.64
C VAL A 108 11.87 -3.15 -19.80
N ASP A 109 12.97 -2.57 -20.27
CA ASP A 109 14.23 -3.30 -20.45
C ASP A 109 14.84 -3.78 -19.12
N ALA A 110 14.72 -2.97 -18.06
CA ALA A 110 15.19 -3.33 -16.72
C ALA A 110 14.40 -4.53 -16.15
N VAL A 111 13.08 -4.48 -16.21
CA VAL A 111 12.19 -5.56 -15.76
C VAL A 111 12.40 -6.82 -16.61
N LYS A 112 12.45 -6.68 -17.95
CA LYS A 112 12.75 -7.78 -18.88
C LYS A 112 14.03 -8.51 -18.45
N THR A 113 15.10 -7.76 -18.23
CA THR A 113 16.41 -8.33 -17.87
C THR A 113 16.33 -9.13 -16.56
N ARG A 114 15.58 -8.64 -15.57
CA ARG A 114 15.38 -9.33 -14.29
C ARG A 114 14.54 -10.60 -14.43
N LEU A 115 13.46 -10.56 -15.21
CA LEU A 115 12.63 -11.73 -15.49
C LEU A 115 13.39 -12.80 -16.31
N GLN A 116 14.20 -12.40 -17.29
CA GLN A 116 15.07 -13.33 -18.04
C GLN A 116 16.07 -14.04 -17.12
N LYS A 117 16.69 -13.30 -16.20
CA LYS A 117 17.58 -13.89 -15.17
C LYS A 117 16.83 -14.83 -14.22
N ALA A 118 15.53 -14.61 -14.00
CA ALA A 118 14.65 -15.50 -13.26
C ALA A 118 14.10 -16.68 -14.09
N GLY A 119 14.50 -16.80 -15.36
CA GLY A 119 14.20 -17.95 -16.23
C GLY A 119 13.06 -17.75 -17.23
N PHE A 120 12.45 -16.56 -17.31
CA PHE A 120 11.36 -16.30 -18.27
C PHE A 120 11.89 -16.23 -19.71
N THR A 121 11.29 -17.01 -20.61
CA THR A 121 11.72 -17.11 -22.01
C THR A 121 10.77 -16.42 -23.00
N HIS A 122 9.49 -16.26 -22.66
CA HIS A 122 8.46 -15.68 -23.53
C HIS A 122 8.04 -14.28 -23.05
N ILE A 123 8.94 -13.31 -23.21
CA ILE A 123 8.70 -11.91 -22.84
C ILE A 123 8.53 -11.05 -24.09
N SER A 124 7.32 -10.51 -24.26
CA SER A 124 6.92 -9.60 -25.33
C SER A 124 6.68 -8.17 -24.80
N ILE A 125 6.50 -7.24 -25.73
CA ILE A 125 5.91 -5.93 -25.44
C ILE A 125 4.40 -6.02 -25.65
N LEU A 126 3.61 -5.41 -24.75
CA LEU A 126 2.18 -5.20 -24.97
C LEU A 126 1.99 -3.99 -25.90
N SER A 127 1.75 -4.25 -27.19
CA SER A 127 1.86 -3.23 -28.24
C SER A 127 0.77 -2.17 -28.22
N ASP A 128 -0.39 -2.50 -27.66
CA ASP A 128 -1.57 -1.63 -27.58
C ASP A 128 -1.84 -1.12 -26.15
N ALA A 129 -0.85 -1.24 -25.26
CA ALA A 129 -0.99 -0.81 -23.87
C ALA A 129 -1.33 0.68 -23.77
N LEU A 130 -2.31 1.01 -22.92
CA LEU A 130 -2.76 2.37 -22.59
C LEU A 130 -3.39 3.14 -23.76
N ILE A 131 -3.59 2.52 -24.93
CA ILE A 131 -4.19 3.16 -26.11
C ILE A 131 -5.69 3.36 -25.96
N GLU A 132 -6.38 2.45 -25.26
CA GLU A 132 -7.84 2.46 -25.06
C GLU A 132 -8.18 2.81 -23.61
N PRO A 133 -8.37 4.09 -23.23
CA PRO A 133 -8.58 4.49 -21.84
C PRO A 133 -9.80 3.84 -21.17
N SER A 134 -10.81 3.49 -21.96
CA SER A 134 -12.08 2.94 -21.47
C SER A 134 -11.97 1.54 -20.85
N ARG A 135 -10.91 0.79 -21.17
CA ARG A 135 -10.70 -0.57 -20.63
C ARG A 135 -9.80 -0.60 -19.39
N LEU A 136 -9.13 0.50 -19.07
CA LEU A 136 -8.17 0.55 -17.98
C LEU A 136 -8.87 0.36 -16.62
N GLN A 137 -8.16 -0.33 -15.72
CA GLN A 137 -8.55 -0.55 -14.34
C GLN A 137 -7.73 0.39 -13.44
N LYS A 138 -8.33 0.84 -12.34
CA LYS A 138 -7.70 1.77 -11.39
C LYS A 138 -8.34 1.62 -10.02
N LEU A 139 -7.68 2.11 -8.98
CA LEU A 139 -8.35 2.30 -7.70
C LEU A 139 -9.54 3.24 -7.89
N PRO A 140 -10.71 2.95 -7.30
CA PRO A 140 -11.87 3.84 -7.35
C PRO A 140 -11.53 5.26 -6.89
N HIS A 141 -10.68 5.38 -5.86
CA HIS A 141 -10.25 6.65 -5.27
C HIS A 141 -8.72 6.77 -5.19
N PHE A 142 -8.03 6.57 -6.31
CA PHE A 142 -6.57 6.69 -6.39
C PHE A 142 -6.04 8.05 -5.91
N GLU A 143 -6.87 9.10 -6.02
CA GLU A 143 -6.51 10.47 -5.64
C GLU A 143 -6.25 10.65 -4.14
N GLN A 144 -6.69 9.69 -3.32
CA GLN A 144 -6.48 9.69 -1.87
C GLN A 144 -5.07 9.22 -1.47
N LEU A 145 -4.36 8.54 -2.38
CA LEU A 145 -2.99 8.09 -2.21
C LEU A 145 -2.11 8.87 -3.20
N VAL A 146 -1.64 10.04 -2.76
CA VAL A 146 -0.86 10.97 -3.60
C VAL A 146 0.61 10.54 -3.66
N TYR A 147 1.36 11.08 -4.63
CA TYR A 147 2.79 10.78 -4.80
C TYR A 147 3.64 12.07 -4.80
N PRO A 148 4.96 11.98 -4.56
CA PRO A 148 5.79 13.17 -4.27
C PRO A 148 5.77 14.24 -5.36
N GLN A 149 5.88 13.86 -6.63
CA GLN A 149 5.89 14.81 -7.74
C GLN A 149 4.55 15.54 -7.89
N TRP A 150 3.41 14.87 -7.67
CA TRP A 150 2.10 15.53 -7.65
C TRP A 150 2.04 16.61 -6.56
N LEU A 151 2.52 16.28 -5.35
CA LEU A 151 2.47 17.23 -4.24
C LEU A 151 3.40 18.41 -4.47
N HIS A 152 4.59 18.15 -5.02
CA HIS A 152 5.51 19.22 -5.38
C HIS A 152 4.91 20.14 -6.44
N ASP A 153 4.29 19.59 -7.49
CA ASP A 153 3.66 20.37 -8.54
C ASP A 153 2.46 21.20 -8.00
N LEU A 154 1.68 20.65 -7.05
CA LEU A 154 0.64 21.38 -6.32
C LEU A 154 1.22 22.56 -5.53
N GLN A 155 2.32 22.35 -4.78
CA GLN A 155 3.00 23.40 -4.03
C GLN A 155 3.54 24.53 -4.93
N GLN A 156 3.96 24.20 -6.14
CA GLN A 156 4.44 25.17 -7.14
C GLN A 156 3.29 25.87 -7.90
N GLY A 157 2.03 25.59 -7.55
CA GLY A 157 0.87 26.22 -8.19
C GLY A 157 0.58 25.71 -9.60
N LYS A 158 1.14 24.56 -10.00
CA LYS A 158 0.85 23.94 -11.29
C LYS A 158 -0.55 23.33 -11.29
N GLU A 159 -1.05 23.07 -12.49
CA GLU A 159 -2.26 22.27 -12.66
C GLU A 159 -1.96 20.79 -12.41
N VAL A 160 -2.77 20.16 -11.56
CA VAL A 160 -2.62 18.75 -11.18
C VAL A 160 -3.97 18.04 -11.24
N THR A 161 -3.95 16.76 -11.58
CA THR A 161 -5.14 15.89 -11.50
C THR A 161 -5.68 15.87 -10.07
N ALA A 162 -7.00 15.85 -9.91
CA ALA A 162 -7.68 15.79 -8.62
C ALA A 162 -7.18 16.85 -7.61
N LYS A 163 -6.94 18.07 -8.10
CA LYS A 163 -6.55 19.23 -7.29
C LYS A 163 -7.53 19.44 -6.11
N PRO A 164 -7.04 19.79 -4.90
CA PRO A 164 -7.89 20.25 -3.81
C PRO A 164 -8.90 21.31 -4.28
N ALA A 165 -10.16 21.21 -3.82
CA ALA A 165 -11.22 22.13 -4.23
C ALA A 165 -11.02 23.56 -3.69
N GLY A 166 -10.31 23.69 -2.55
CA GLY A 166 -10.05 24.95 -1.88
C GLY A 166 -8.72 24.90 -1.11
N ASP A 167 -8.75 25.39 0.13
CA ASP A 167 -7.59 25.39 1.02
C ASP A 167 -7.06 23.98 1.24
N TRP A 168 -5.73 23.83 1.28
CA TRP A 168 -5.09 22.56 1.57
C TRP A 168 -3.92 22.72 2.55
N LYS A 169 -3.62 21.63 3.26
CA LYS A 169 -2.53 21.52 4.24
C LYS A 169 -1.72 20.27 3.95
N VAL A 170 -0.40 20.37 4.13
CA VAL A 170 0.50 19.20 4.22
C VAL A 170 0.92 19.09 5.67
N ILE A 171 0.82 17.89 6.23
CA ILE A 171 1.11 17.66 7.65
C ILE A 171 1.93 16.40 7.82
N GLU A 172 3.04 16.52 8.54
CA GLU A 172 3.76 15.37 9.05
C GLU A 172 3.15 14.87 10.35
N ALA A 173 2.88 13.57 10.45
CA ALA A 173 2.42 12.91 11.66
C ALA A 173 3.49 11.94 12.19
N ALA A 174 3.82 12.06 13.47
CA ALA A 174 4.71 11.13 14.17
C ALA A 174 4.44 11.12 15.68
N TRP A 175 4.98 10.12 16.38
CA TRP A 175 4.86 10.02 17.83
C TRP A 175 5.82 10.94 18.58
N GLY A 176 5.26 11.79 19.44
CA GLY A 176 5.98 12.72 20.28
C GLY A 176 6.31 14.05 19.58
N ALA A 177 7.00 14.92 20.31
CA ALA A 177 7.49 16.19 19.79
C ALA A 177 8.37 16.03 18.51
N PRO A 178 8.46 17.08 17.66
CA PRO A 178 9.23 17.03 16.42
C PRO A 178 10.68 16.57 16.65
N LYS A 179 11.09 15.52 15.92
CA LYS A 179 12.46 14.98 15.93
C LYS A 179 13.07 15.08 14.54
N LEU A 180 12.85 14.06 13.70
CA LEU A 180 13.35 14.01 12.33
C LEU A 180 12.76 15.13 11.45
N TYR A 181 11.54 15.58 11.75
CA TYR A 181 10.94 16.78 11.13
C TYR A 181 11.90 17.98 11.19
N LEU A 182 12.54 18.21 12.36
CA LEU A 182 13.44 19.37 12.54
C LEU A 182 14.66 19.32 11.62
N ILE A 183 15.10 18.12 11.23
CA ILE A 183 16.25 17.91 10.36
C ILE A 183 15.86 18.12 8.90
N SER A 184 14.74 17.55 8.48
CA SER A 184 14.16 17.75 7.16
C SER A 184 12.67 17.36 7.13
N HIS A 185 11.86 18.17 6.47
CA HIS A 185 10.44 17.91 6.22
C HIS A 185 10.04 18.43 4.83
N ILE A 186 8.85 18.01 4.38
CA ILE A 186 8.29 18.48 3.11
C ILE A 186 8.05 20.00 3.22
N PRO A 187 8.44 20.82 2.23
CA PRO A 187 8.29 22.27 2.31
C PRO A 187 6.87 22.72 2.64
N GLY A 188 6.73 23.64 3.58
CA GLY A 188 5.43 24.15 4.04
C GLY A 188 4.59 23.17 4.86
N ALA A 189 5.13 21.99 5.21
CA ALA A 189 4.41 21.03 6.05
C ALA A 189 4.32 21.51 7.51
N ASP A 190 3.15 21.35 8.12
CA ASP A 190 2.98 21.44 9.57
C ASP A 190 3.35 20.10 10.24
N TYR A 191 3.33 20.04 11.57
CA TYR A 191 3.59 18.82 12.34
C TYR A 191 2.47 18.56 13.36
N ILE A 192 1.96 17.32 13.38
CA ILE A 192 1.05 16.82 14.42
C ILE A 192 1.73 15.69 15.18
N ASP A 193 1.80 15.85 16.51
CA ASP A 193 2.10 14.73 17.40
C ASP A 193 0.85 13.84 17.51
N THR A 194 0.99 12.53 17.31
CA THR A 194 -0.13 11.59 17.49
C THR A 194 -0.77 11.67 18.89
N ASN A 195 -0.06 12.11 19.93
CA ASN A 195 -0.63 12.32 21.26
C ASN A 195 -1.64 13.49 21.32
N GLU A 196 -1.79 14.27 20.25
CA GLU A 196 -2.86 15.26 20.12
C GLU A 196 -4.19 14.65 19.68
N VAL A 197 -4.18 13.44 19.12
CA VAL A 197 -5.38 12.76 18.59
C VAL A 197 -5.78 11.51 19.36
N GLU A 198 -4.89 10.95 20.18
CA GLU A 198 -5.14 9.76 21.01
C GLU A 198 -4.44 9.86 22.37
N SER A 199 -4.96 9.13 23.37
CA SER A 199 -4.42 9.21 24.74
C SER A 199 -4.64 7.94 25.56
N GLU A 200 -3.88 7.82 26.65
CA GLU A 200 -4.15 6.89 27.76
C GLU A 200 -5.59 7.09 28.32
N PRO A 201 -6.19 6.06 28.96
CA PRO A 201 -5.58 4.77 29.34
C PRO A 201 -5.58 3.68 28.27
N LEU A 202 -6.25 3.90 27.14
CA LEU A 202 -6.49 2.87 26.11
C LEU A 202 -5.83 3.16 24.76
N TRP A 203 -5.21 4.33 24.60
CA TRP A 203 -4.71 4.79 23.29
C TRP A 203 -5.81 4.94 22.23
N ASN A 204 -7.06 5.07 22.65
CA ASN A 204 -8.17 5.46 21.79
C ASN A 204 -8.06 6.94 21.41
N LYS A 205 -8.83 7.36 20.39
CA LYS A 205 -8.94 8.76 20.03
C LYS A 205 -9.36 9.61 21.23
N VAL A 206 -8.89 10.86 21.29
CA VAL A 206 -9.34 11.84 22.28
C VAL A 206 -10.82 12.21 22.09
N SER A 207 -11.38 12.96 23.04
CA SER A 207 -12.77 13.44 22.96
C SER A 207 -13.01 14.31 21.72
N ASP A 208 -14.25 14.40 21.29
CA ASP A 208 -14.63 15.19 20.12
C ASP A 208 -14.35 16.71 20.35
N GLU A 209 -14.40 17.18 21.59
CA GLU A 209 -14.00 18.53 21.99
C GLU A 209 -12.49 18.77 21.84
N GLN A 210 -11.66 17.79 22.21
CA GLN A 210 -10.21 17.85 22.03
C GLN A 210 -9.84 17.79 20.54
N LEU A 211 -10.52 16.95 19.76
CA LEU A 211 -10.36 16.94 18.30
C LEU A 211 -10.72 18.28 17.67
N LYS A 212 -11.82 18.92 18.11
CA LYS A 212 -12.18 20.28 17.67
C LYS A 212 -11.07 21.28 17.96
N ALA A 213 -10.49 21.24 19.16
CA ALA A 213 -9.40 22.12 19.55
C ALA A 213 -8.11 21.87 18.72
N MET A 214 -7.77 20.60 18.48
CA MET A 214 -6.64 20.20 17.63
C MET A 214 -6.84 20.70 16.20
N LEU A 215 -7.98 20.42 15.56
CA LEU A 215 -8.30 20.86 14.21
C LEU A 215 -8.22 22.38 14.07
N ALA A 216 -8.78 23.11 15.06
CA ALA A 216 -8.72 24.56 15.09
C ALA A 216 -7.28 25.10 15.21
N LYS A 217 -6.47 24.52 16.10
CA LYS A 217 -5.05 24.86 16.30
C LYS A 217 -4.25 24.69 15.01
N HIS A 218 -4.50 23.61 14.26
CA HIS A 218 -3.84 23.30 12.99
C HIS A 218 -4.49 23.99 11.77
N GLY A 219 -5.49 24.85 11.99
CA GLY A 219 -6.12 25.64 10.93
C GLY A 219 -6.86 24.78 9.90
N ILE A 220 -7.53 23.72 10.37
CA ILE A 220 -8.25 22.74 9.55
C ILE A 220 -9.74 22.91 9.76
N ARG A 221 -10.47 23.18 8.68
CA ARG A 221 -11.94 23.13 8.62
C ARG A 221 -12.40 21.85 7.93
N HIS A 222 -13.69 21.55 7.97
CA HIS A 222 -14.28 20.39 7.31
C HIS A 222 -14.03 20.35 5.77
N ASP A 223 -13.86 21.52 5.15
CA ASP A 223 -13.64 21.72 3.71
C ASP A 223 -12.16 21.91 3.34
N THR A 224 -11.24 21.83 4.31
CA THR A 224 -9.79 21.87 4.05
C THR A 224 -9.31 20.50 3.58
N THR A 225 -8.62 20.43 2.44
CA THR A 225 -7.95 19.18 2.04
C THR A 225 -6.70 18.96 2.89
N VAL A 226 -6.60 17.83 3.58
CA VAL A 226 -5.45 17.50 4.43
C VAL A 226 -4.66 16.35 3.83
N ILE A 227 -3.39 16.61 3.50
CA ILE A 227 -2.47 15.63 2.92
C ILE A 227 -1.46 15.26 4.02
N LEU A 228 -1.63 14.06 4.58
CA LEU A 228 -0.80 13.55 5.67
C LEU A 228 0.33 12.68 5.14
N TYR A 229 1.48 12.78 5.78
CA TYR A 229 2.58 11.83 5.61
C TYR A 229 3.26 11.60 6.96
N GLY A 230 3.99 10.49 7.08
CA GLY A 230 4.75 10.16 8.28
C GLY A 230 6.08 9.55 7.88
N ARG A 231 6.97 9.36 8.87
CA ARG A 231 8.13 8.46 8.68
C ARG A 231 7.63 7.04 8.45
N ASP A 232 6.58 6.70 9.18
CA ASP A 232 5.81 5.48 9.01
C ASP A 232 4.40 5.85 8.55
N VAL A 233 3.89 5.16 7.53
CA VAL A 233 2.58 5.46 6.92
C VAL A 233 1.44 5.31 7.93
N TYR A 234 1.49 4.32 8.82
CA TYR A 234 0.45 4.09 9.84
C TYR A 234 0.22 5.25 10.83
N ALA A 235 1.19 6.13 11.05
CA ALA A 235 1.05 7.27 11.96
C ALA A 235 0.22 8.37 11.28
N ALA A 236 0.53 8.63 10.01
CA ALA A 236 -0.26 9.49 9.15
C ALA A 236 -1.67 8.94 8.93
N ALA A 237 -1.80 7.63 8.73
CA ALA A 237 -3.08 6.97 8.56
C ALA A 237 -3.96 7.04 9.82
N ARG A 238 -3.36 6.89 11.02
CA ARG A 238 -4.06 7.05 12.30
C ARG A 238 -4.68 8.45 12.45
N VAL A 239 -3.88 9.49 12.18
CA VAL A 239 -4.38 10.87 12.18
C VAL A 239 -5.44 11.07 11.09
N ALA A 240 -5.23 10.51 9.89
CA ALA A 240 -6.14 10.65 8.76
C ALA A 240 -7.53 10.06 9.04
N GLN A 241 -7.59 8.84 9.57
CA GLN A 241 -8.84 8.17 9.89
C GLN A 241 -9.62 8.92 10.99
N ILE A 242 -8.93 9.45 11.99
CA ILE A 242 -9.55 10.28 13.05
C ILE A 242 -10.09 11.61 12.48
N MET A 243 -9.37 12.24 11.55
CA MET A 243 -9.84 13.44 10.85
C MET A 243 -11.08 13.17 9.98
N LEU A 244 -11.12 12.02 9.29
CA LEU A 244 -12.29 11.57 8.54
C LEU A 244 -13.49 11.33 9.47
N TYR A 245 -13.30 10.63 10.60
CA TYR A 245 -14.32 10.46 11.64
C TYR A 245 -14.86 11.82 12.13
N ALA A 246 -13.95 12.77 12.40
CA ALA A 246 -14.32 14.09 12.88
C ALA A 246 -15.16 14.87 11.84
N GLY A 247 -14.86 14.72 10.56
CA GLY A 247 -15.63 15.29 9.46
C GLY A 247 -14.84 16.10 8.44
N VAL A 248 -13.52 15.92 8.35
CA VAL A 248 -12.73 16.50 7.25
C VAL A 248 -13.07 15.72 5.97
N ASN A 249 -13.56 16.41 4.95
CA ASN A 249 -14.11 15.77 3.75
C ASN A 249 -13.04 15.13 2.85
N ASP A 250 -11.91 15.83 2.65
CA ASP A 250 -10.83 15.42 1.75
C ASP A 250 -9.54 15.19 2.54
N VAL A 251 -9.32 13.94 2.96
CA VAL A 251 -8.09 13.51 3.63
C VAL A 251 -7.36 12.51 2.74
N ARG A 252 -6.06 12.73 2.56
CA ARG A 252 -5.18 11.98 1.66
C ARG A 252 -3.89 11.59 2.38
N LEU A 253 -3.24 10.53 1.89
CA LEU A 253 -1.91 10.12 2.32
C LEU A 253 -0.90 10.30 1.19
N LEU A 254 0.32 10.71 1.53
CA LEU A 254 1.48 10.51 0.66
C LEU A 254 1.86 9.03 0.69
N ASP A 255 1.67 8.35 -0.45
CA ASP A 255 1.95 6.92 -0.56
C ASP A 255 3.43 6.62 -0.33
N GLY A 256 3.71 5.65 0.54
CA GLY A 256 5.05 5.34 1.08
C GLY A 256 5.66 6.40 2.02
N GLY A 257 4.91 7.45 2.38
CA GLY A 257 5.29 8.41 3.40
C GLY A 257 6.52 9.26 3.05
N TRP A 258 7.28 9.65 4.07
CA TRP A 258 8.46 10.52 3.92
C TRP A 258 9.53 9.95 3.00
N GLN A 259 9.73 8.62 3.02
CA GLN A 259 10.82 8.00 2.27
C GLN A 259 10.66 8.19 0.77
N THR A 260 9.44 8.20 0.23
CA THR A 260 9.20 8.42 -1.20
C THR A 260 9.52 9.86 -1.62
N TRP A 261 9.27 10.86 -0.76
CA TRP A 261 9.71 12.24 -1.00
C TRP A 261 11.24 12.35 -1.00
N SER A 262 11.89 11.72 -0.03
CA SER A 262 13.35 11.69 0.07
C SER A 262 13.99 11.01 -1.14
N ASP A 263 13.50 9.84 -1.54
CA ASP A 263 14.00 9.08 -2.69
C ASP A 263 13.80 9.82 -4.02
N ALA A 264 12.76 10.66 -4.12
CA ALA A 264 12.51 11.52 -5.27
C ALA A 264 13.49 12.71 -5.37
N GLY A 265 14.33 12.96 -4.35
CA GLY A 265 15.31 14.05 -4.36
C GLY A 265 14.68 15.45 -4.43
N LEU A 266 13.44 15.59 -3.95
CA LEU A 266 12.69 16.85 -3.97
C LEU A 266 13.17 17.81 -2.86
N PRO A 267 12.88 19.13 -2.97
CA PRO A 267 13.28 20.11 -1.96
C PRO A 267 12.76 19.77 -0.55
N VAL A 268 13.50 20.21 0.49
CA VAL A 268 13.13 20.01 1.91
C VAL A 268 13.32 21.29 2.70
N GLU A 269 12.52 21.48 3.74
CA GLU A 269 12.68 22.54 4.74
C GLU A 269 13.18 21.96 6.08
N ARG A 270 13.63 22.83 7.01
CA ARG A 270 14.24 22.43 8.29
C ARG A 270 13.77 23.35 9.41
N GLY A 271 13.89 22.89 10.65
CA GLY A 271 13.57 23.67 11.85
C GLY A 271 12.19 23.37 12.42
N THR A 272 11.76 24.22 13.36
CA THR A 272 10.48 24.06 14.08
C THR A 272 9.29 24.33 13.17
N PRO A 273 8.12 23.71 13.43
CA PRO A 273 6.92 23.95 12.64
C PRO A 273 6.57 25.44 12.56
N PRO A 274 6.19 25.96 11.37
CA PRO A 274 5.82 27.36 11.22
C PRO A 274 4.55 27.68 12.01
N LYS A 275 4.34 28.96 12.32
CA LYS A 275 3.08 29.40 12.96
C LYS A 275 1.91 29.20 12.00
N VAL A 276 0.95 28.38 12.39
CA VAL A 276 -0.30 28.19 11.65
C VAL A 276 -1.37 29.16 12.15
N LYS A 277 -2.12 29.76 11.22
CA LYS A 277 -3.30 30.54 11.53
C LYS A 277 -4.40 29.59 11.99
N ALA A 278 -4.85 29.75 13.24
CA ALA A 278 -5.94 28.94 13.79
C ALA A 278 -7.27 29.24 13.07
N GLU A 279 -8.09 28.21 12.91
CA GLU A 279 -9.44 28.29 12.32
C GLU A 279 -10.47 27.79 13.36
N PRO A 280 -11.06 28.69 14.18
CA PRO A 280 -11.85 28.29 15.35
C PRO A 280 -13.21 27.68 15.02
N ASP A 281 -13.71 27.89 13.79
CA ASP A 281 -14.95 27.31 13.30
C ASP A 281 -14.65 26.20 12.30
N PHE A 282 -14.98 24.96 12.68
CA PHE A 282 -14.81 23.79 11.82
C PHE A 282 -15.83 23.76 10.65
N GLY A 283 -16.98 24.41 10.83
CA GLY A 283 -18.06 24.50 9.83
C GLY A 283 -19.09 23.38 9.86
N VAL A 284 -18.84 22.26 10.57
CA VAL A 284 -19.82 21.19 10.82
C VAL A 284 -19.73 20.66 12.24
N LYS A 285 -20.74 19.89 12.68
CA LYS A 285 -20.71 19.23 14.00
C LYS A 285 -19.73 18.04 13.96
N ILE A 286 -18.86 17.97 14.95
CA ILE A 286 -17.97 16.81 15.19
C ILE A 286 -18.69 15.84 16.14
N PRO A 287 -18.68 14.53 15.87
CA PRO A 287 -18.17 13.88 14.65
C PRO A 287 -19.22 13.93 13.53
N ALA A 288 -18.78 14.20 12.30
CA ALA A 288 -19.67 14.14 11.14
C ALA A 288 -19.79 12.73 10.55
N GLN A 289 -18.80 11.85 10.79
CA GLN A 289 -18.76 10.48 10.27
C GLN A 289 -18.54 9.45 11.40
N PRO A 290 -19.43 9.39 12.42
CA PRO A 290 -19.24 8.54 13.58
C PRO A 290 -19.11 7.05 13.24
N GLN A 291 -19.73 6.59 12.16
CA GLN A 291 -19.70 5.19 11.72
C GLN A 291 -18.32 4.70 11.28
N LEU A 292 -17.34 5.60 11.07
CA LEU A 292 -15.97 5.23 10.70
C LEU A 292 -15.16 4.69 11.88
N MET A 293 -15.65 4.86 13.12
CA MET A 293 -15.02 4.35 14.33
C MET A 293 -16.03 3.55 15.14
N LEU A 294 -15.71 2.29 15.44
CA LEU A 294 -16.55 1.42 16.26
C LEU A 294 -16.03 1.34 17.70
N ASP A 295 -16.97 1.22 18.63
CA ASP A 295 -16.70 0.77 20.00
C ASP A 295 -16.67 -0.77 20.10
N MET A 296 -16.35 -1.29 21.29
CA MET A 296 -16.24 -2.73 21.54
C MET A 296 -17.55 -3.50 21.29
N GLU A 297 -18.71 -2.93 21.62
CA GLU A 297 -19.98 -3.64 21.48
C GLU A 297 -20.44 -3.68 20.02
N GLN A 298 -20.20 -2.59 19.28
CA GLN A 298 -20.39 -2.56 17.83
C GLN A 298 -19.45 -3.55 17.13
N ALA A 299 -18.17 -3.61 17.54
CA ALA A 299 -17.20 -4.56 17.01
C ALA A 299 -17.60 -6.02 17.30
N ARG A 300 -18.07 -6.31 18.53
CA ARG A 300 -18.60 -7.62 18.91
C ARG A 300 -19.75 -8.05 18.01
N GLY A 301 -20.62 -7.12 17.62
CA GLY A 301 -21.75 -7.36 16.70
C GLY A 301 -21.36 -7.75 15.26
N LEU A 302 -20.07 -7.69 14.89
CA LEU A 302 -19.57 -8.12 13.58
C LEU A 302 -19.06 -9.58 13.58
N LEU A 303 -18.86 -10.17 14.76
CA LEU A 303 -18.33 -11.52 14.89
C LEU A 303 -19.37 -12.57 14.42
N HIS A 304 -18.89 -13.71 13.91
CA HIS A 304 -19.71 -14.85 13.50
C HIS A 304 -20.76 -14.56 12.41
N ARG A 305 -20.39 -13.68 11.48
CA ARG A 305 -21.25 -13.21 10.40
C ARG A 305 -20.62 -13.44 9.04
N GLN A 306 -21.45 -13.68 8.02
CA GLN A 306 -21.01 -13.78 6.62
C GLN A 306 -21.08 -12.43 5.89
N ASP A 307 -21.94 -11.53 6.36
CA ASP A 307 -22.15 -10.17 5.87
C ASP A 307 -21.33 -9.11 6.64
N ALA A 308 -20.52 -9.53 7.61
CA ALA A 308 -19.62 -8.67 8.36
C ALA A 308 -18.29 -9.37 8.71
N SER A 309 -17.25 -8.59 8.93
CA SER A 309 -15.93 -9.05 9.39
C SER A 309 -15.34 -8.06 10.40
N LEU A 310 -14.99 -8.56 11.59
CA LEU A 310 -13.99 -7.89 12.44
C LEU A 310 -12.60 -8.45 12.07
N VAL A 311 -11.71 -7.56 11.65
CA VAL A 311 -10.46 -7.93 10.96
C VAL A 311 -9.24 -7.55 11.79
N SER A 312 -8.46 -8.56 12.16
CA SER A 312 -7.19 -8.39 12.88
C SER A 312 -6.07 -8.04 11.93
N ILE A 313 -5.55 -6.82 12.04
CA ILE A 313 -4.35 -6.32 11.34
C ILE A 313 -3.17 -6.41 12.30
N ARG A 314 -2.84 -7.64 12.67
CA ARG A 314 -1.77 -8.00 13.61
C ARG A 314 -0.85 -9.03 12.97
N SER A 315 0.40 -9.10 13.43
CA SER A 315 1.34 -10.11 12.92
C SER A 315 0.84 -11.54 13.21
N TRP A 316 1.30 -12.53 12.46
CA TRP A 316 0.92 -13.92 12.72
C TRP A 316 1.21 -14.36 14.17
N PRO A 317 2.39 -14.06 14.77
CA PRO A 317 2.67 -14.39 16.17
C PRO A 317 1.72 -13.74 17.18
N GLU A 318 1.20 -12.55 16.89
CA GLU A 318 0.16 -11.91 17.68
C GLU A 318 -1.18 -12.64 17.54
N PHE A 319 -1.59 -12.94 16.30
CA PHE A 319 -2.86 -13.59 15.98
C PHE A 319 -2.97 -14.99 16.62
N ILE A 320 -1.89 -15.77 16.66
CA ILE A 320 -1.87 -17.11 17.28
C ILE A 320 -1.58 -17.08 18.79
N GLY A 321 -1.32 -15.91 19.38
CA GLY A 321 -1.10 -15.75 20.83
C GLY A 321 0.30 -16.08 21.34
N THR A 322 1.31 -16.13 20.46
CA THR A 322 2.72 -16.31 20.86
C THR A 322 3.25 -15.07 21.60
N THR A 323 2.85 -13.89 21.15
CA THR A 323 3.19 -12.59 21.75
C THR A 323 1.95 -11.70 21.79
N SER A 324 1.93 -10.70 22.68
CA SER A 324 0.92 -9.65 22.62
C SER A 324 1.24 -8.63 21.52
N GLY A 325 2.53 -8.50 21.18
CA GLY A 325 3.08 -7.47 20.30
C GLY A 325 3.55 -6.21 21.04
N TYR A 326 3.17 -6.03 22.31
CA TYR A 326 3.34 -4.74 22.99
C TYR A 326 3.86 -4.92 24.41
N SER A 327 4.80 -4.07 24.82
CA SER A 327 5.38 -4.10 26.17
C SER A 327 4.35 -3.76 27.26
N TYR A 328 3.34 -2.96 26.93
CA TYR A 328 2.29 -2.51 27.85
C TYR A 328 0.99 -3.34 27.79
N ILE A 329 0.86 -4.28 26.85
CA ILE A 329 -0.28 -5.20 26.76
C ILE A 329 0.17 -6.58 27.23
N LYS A 330 -0.32 -7.01 28.41
CA LYS A 330 0.05 -8.32 28.99
C LYS A 330 -0.67 -9.52 28.37
N PRO A 331 -2.00 -9.48 28.12
CA PRO A 331 -2.71 -10.62 27.57
C PRO A 331 -2.22 -10.97 26.16
N LYS A 332 -2.15 -12.28 25.88
CA LYS A 332 -1.82 -12.83 24.56
C LYS A 332 -3.02 -13.59 24.00
N GLY A 333 -3.13 -13.61 22.69
CA GLY A 333 -4.23 -14.22 21.97
C GLY A 333 -4.89 -13.22 21.04
N GLU A 334 -6.09 -13.57 20.62
CA GLU A 334 -6.86 -12.79 19.65
C GLU A 334 -8.34 -12.74 20.02
N ILE A 335 -9.05 -11.72 19.53
CA ILE A 335 -10.51 -11.67 19.60
C ILE A 335 -11.10 -12.92 18.93
N ALA A 336 -11.86 -13.73 19.69
CA ALA A 336 -12.43 -14.94 19.12
C ALA A 336 -13.45 -14.61 18.02
N GLY A 337 -13.35 -15.28 16.88
CA GLY A 337 -14.19 -15.02 15.70
C GLY A 337 -13.66 -13.92 14.75
N ALA A 338 -12.61 -13.18 15.13
CA ALA A 338 -11.96 -12.25 14.21
C ALA A 338 -11.25 -12.99 13.06
N ARG A 339 -11.19 -12.34 11.89
CA ARG A 339 -10.51 -12.85 10.69
C ARG A 339 -9.13 -12.20 10.58
N TRP A 340 -8.11 -12.97 10.23
CA TRP A 340 -6.77 -12.40 10.04
C TRP A 340 -6.73 -11.64 8.72
N GLY A 341 -6.39 -10.36 8.79
CA GLY A 341 -6.28 -9.48 7.63
C GLY A 341 -4.86 -9.31 7.12
N HIS A 342 -3.90 -10.09 7.63
CA HIS A 342 -2.45 -9.88 7.46
C HIS A 342 -1.95 -8.58 8.11
N ALA A 343 -0.64 -8.35 8.11
CA ALA A 343 -0.01 -7.11 8.58
C ALA A 343 1.45 -7.09 8.13
N GLY A 344 2.31 -7.69 8.95
CA GLY A 344 3.75 -7.66 8.78
C GLY A 344 4.44 -8.62 9.75
N SER A 345 5.76 -8.49 9.82
CA SER A 345 6.63 -9.37 10.59
C SER A 345 6.40 -9.27 12.11
N ASP A 346 6.04 -8.09 12.61
CA ASP A 346 5.78 -7.82 14.02
C ASP A 346 4.71 -6.72 14.25
N SER A 347 4.65 -6.18 15.46
CA SER A 347 3.67 -5.16 15.87
C SER A 347 3.85 -3.78 15.22
N THR A 348 5.00 -3.55 14.57
CA THR A 348 5.48 -2.25 14.08
C THR A 348 5.78 -2.22 12.59
N HIS A 349 5.56 -3.32 11.87
CA HIS A 349 5.76 -3.41 10.43
C HIS A 349 4.50 -3.87 9.69
N MET A 350 4.42 -3.56 8.40
CA MET A 350 3.24 -3.73 7.53
C MET A 350 3.61 -4.29 6.15
N GLU A 351 4.63 -5.14 6.07
CA GLU A 351 5.22 -5.61 4.81
C GLU A 351 4.24 -6.34 3.88
N ASP A 352 3.17 -6.95 4.41
CA ASP A 352 2.17 -7.61 3.58
C ASP A 352 1.39 -6.61 2.70
N PHE A 353 1.38 -5.33 3.10
CA PHE A 353 0.68 -4.22 2.45
C PHE A 353 1.60 -3.25 1.71
N HIS A 354 2.92 -3.45 1.74
CA HIS A 354 3.89 -2.55 1.13
C HIS A 354 4.61 -3.18 -0.07
N ASN A 355 4.82 -2.36 -1.10
CA ASN A 355 5.80 -2.63 -2.13
C ASN A 355 7.23 -2.41 -1.59
N PRO A 356 8.29 -2.79 -2.32
CA PRO A 356 9.68 -2.59 -1.88
C PRO A 356 10.08 -1.13 -1.62
N ASP A 357 9.33 -0.15 -2.13
CA ASP A 357 9.53 1.28 -1.89
C ASP A 357 8.62 1.85 -0.78
N GLY A 358 7.88 1.00 -0.06
CA GLY A 358 6.96 1.39 1.01
C GLY A 358 5.57 1.82 0.55
N THR A 359 5.32 1.92 -0.76
CA THR A 359 4.00 2.30 -1.29
C THR A 359 2.97 1.18 -1.13
N MET A 360 1.68 1.51 -1.18
CA MET A 360 0.59 0.54 -1.09
C MET A 360 0.75 -0.55 -2.16
N ARG A 361 0.72 -1.80 -1.70
CA ARG A 361 0.65 -2.98 -2.55
C ARG A 361 -0.58 -2.95 -3.47
N SER A 362 -0.53 -3.66 -4.60
CA SER A 362 -1.65 -3.70 -5.55
C SER A 362 -2.99 -4.08 -4.86
N ALA A 363 -4.07 -3.40 -5.24
CA ALA A 363 -5.40 -3.69 -4.70
C ALA A 363 -5.88 -5.11 -5.01
N ASP A 364 -5.45 -5.67 -6.15
CA ASP A 364 -5.75 -7.06 -6.51
C ASP A 364 -5.13 -8.05 -5.53
N ASP A 365 -3.88 -7.82 -5.10
CA ASP A 365 -3.22 -8.66 -4.11
C ASP A 365 -3.86 -8.54 -2.73
N ILE A 366 -4.12 -7.30 -2.28
CA ILE A 366 -4.77 -7.04 -0.99
C ILE A 366 -6.15 -7.70 -0.97
N THR A 367 -6.93 -7.54 -2.05
CA THR A 367 -8.26 -8.16 -2.18
C THR A 367 -8.17 -9.68 -2.17
N ALA A 368 -7.22 -10.28 -2.88
CA ALA A 368 -7.03 -11.73 -2.91
C ALA A 368 -6.65 -12.29 -1.54
N MET A 369 -5.75 -11.59 -0.84
CA MET A 369 -5.28 -11.91 0.52
C MET A 369 -6.44 -11.89 1.53
N TRP A 370 -7.23 -10.80 1.53
CA TRP A 370 -8.41 -10.67 2.39
C TRP A 370 -9.50 -11.69 2.04
N LYS A 371 -9.75 -11.93 0.75
CA LYS A 371 -10.74 -12.91 0.30
C LYS A 371 -10.42 -14.32 0.80
N ALA A 372 -9.15 -14.70 0.89
CA ALA A 372 -8.73 -16.00 1.44
C ALA A 372 -9.17 -16.18 2.91
N TRP A 373 -9.31 -15.09 3.66
CA TRP A 373 -9.81 -15.06 5.04
C TRP A 373 -11.29 -14.71 5.17
N ASN A 374 -12.05 -14.79 4.07
CA ASN A 374 -13.48 -14.44 3.99
C ASN A 374 -13.77 -12.96 4.36
N ILE A 375 -12.81 -12.08 4.09
CA ILE A 375 -12.97 -10.62 4.20
C ILE A 375 -13.24 -10.08 2.80
N LYS A 376 -14.38 -9.43 2.60
CA LYS A 376 -14.90 -9.09 1.27
C LYS A 376 -15.48 -7.66 1.23
N PRO A 377 -15.46 -7.00 0.05
CA PRO A 377 -15.93 -5.61 -0.10
C PRO A 377 -17.43 -5.41 0.09
N ASP A 378 -18.23 -6.48 0.02
CA ASP A 378 -19.69 -6.46 0.20
C ASP A 378 -20.11 -6.60 1.68
N GLN A 379 -19.17 -6.77 2.59
CA GLN A 379 -19.40 -6.89 4.03
C GLN A 379 -19.34 -5.53 4.73
N GLN A 380 -19.89 -5.47 5.95
CA GLN A 380 -19.46 -4.49 6.94
C GLN A 380 -18.11 -4.92 7.53
N VAL A 381 -17.06 -4.15 7.31
CA VAL A 381 -15.69 -4.54 7.69
C VAL A 381 -15.11 -3.54 8.67
N SER A 382 -14.72 -4.00 9.85
CA SER A 382 -14.01 -3.16 10.82
C SER A 382 -12.61 -3.70 11.06
N PHE A 383 -11.59 -2.87 10.86
CA PHE A 383 -10.21 -3.22 11.12
C PHE A 383 -9.84 -2.91 12.57
N TYR A 384 -8.99 -3.72 13.19
CA TYR A 384 -8.38 -3.41 14.49
C TYR A 384 -6.98 -4.01 14.58
N CYS A 385 -6.20 -3.54 15.55
CA CYS A 385 -4.91 -4.15 15.89
C CYS A 385 -4.69 -4.10 17.40
N GLY A 386 -3.50 -3.74 17.89
CA GLY A 386 -3.31 -3.45 19.32
C GLY A 386 -4.14 -2.25 19.77
N THR A 387 -3.90 -1.10 19.13
CA THR A 387 -4.41 0.24 19.51
C THR A 387 -4.83 1.10 18.30
N GLY A 388 -5.09 0.49 17.14
CA GLY A 388 -5.71 1.17 15.98
C GLY A 388 -4.76 1.71 14.89
N TRP A 389 -3.44 1.77 15.09
CA TRP A 389 -2.51 2.36 14.10
C TRP A 389 -2.47 1.59 12.76
N ARG A 390 -2.05 0.31 12.79
CA ARG A 390 -2.04 -0.58 11.61
C ARG A 390 -3.43 -0.76 10.97
N ALA A 391 -4.48 -0.73 11.80
CA ALA A 391 -5.86 -0.78 11.34
C ALA A 391 -6.26 0.48 10.56
N SER A 392 -5.74 1.65 10.95
CA SER A 392 -6.00 2.91 10.24
C SER A 392 -5.33 2.95 8.87
N GLU A 393 -4.15 2.35 8.72
CA GLU A 393 -3.48 2.21 7.42
C GLU A 393 -4.29 1.37 6.44
N THR A 394 -4.73 0.18 6.88
CA THR A 394 -5.57 -0.70 6.07
C THR A 394 -6.97 -0.12 5.80
N PHE A 395 -7.53 0.65 6.73
CA PHE A 395 -8.73 1.45 6.50
C PHE A 395 -8.53 2.44 5.35
N MET A 396 -7.41 3.19 5.33
CA MET A 396 -7.13 4.15 4.26
C MET A 396 -6.95 3.47 2.91
N TYR A 397 -6.33 2.28 2.88
CA TYR A 397 -6.21 1.47 1.67
C TYR A 397 -7.58 0.94 1.19
N ALA A 398 -8.39 0.37 2.08
CA ALA A 398 -9.73 -0.11 1.73
C ALA A 398 -10.64 1.04 1.24
N ARG A 399 -10.54 2.22 1.84
CA ARG A 399 -11.21 3.44 1.39
C ARG A 399 -10.77 3.83 -0.02
N ALA A 400 -9.47 3.84 -0.31
CA ALA A 400 -8.93 4.12 -1.65
C ALA A 400 -9.40 3.08 -2.69
N MET A 401 -9.54 1.82 -2.25
CA MET A 401 -10.07 0.70 -3.03
C MET A 401 -11.61 0.75 -3.23
N GLY A 402 -12.31 1.73 -2.66
CA GLY A 402 -13.76 1.91 -2.82
C GLY A 402 -14.62 0.95 -1.99
N TRP A 403 -14.10 0.42 -0.89
CA TRP A 403 -14.90 -0.37 0.04
C TRP A 403 -15.83 0.56 0.82
N ASN A 404 -17.15 0.36 0.67
CA ASN A 404 -18.14 1.35 1.08
C ASN A 404 -18.52 1.29 2.57
N ASN A 405 -18.24 0.19 3.26
CA ASN A 405 -18.66 -0.03 4.65
C ASN A 405 -17.48 -0.50 5.51
N VAL A 406 -16.45 0.35 5.58
CA VAL A 406 -15.24 0.12 6.36
C VAL A 406 -15.17 1.05 7.58
N SER A 407 -14.63 0.54 8.67
CA SER A 407 -14.41 1.28 9.93
C SER A 407 -13.15 0.80 10.65
N VAL A 408 -12.75 1.51 11.71
CA VAL A 408 -11.74 1.05 12.67
C VAL A 408 -12.43 0.74 14.00
N TYR A 409 -12.20 -0.43 14.59
CA TYR A 409 -12.52 -0.67 15.98
C TYR A 409 -11.33 -0.18 16.83
N ASP A 410 -11.55 0.95 17.52
CA ASP A 410 -10.47 1.77 18.09
C ASP A 410 -9.68 1.04 19.18
N GLY A 411 -10.41 0.48 20.15
CA GLY A 411 -9.81 -0.15 21.34
C GLY A 411 -9.03 -1.43 21.06
N GLY A 412 -9.33 -2.10 19.93
CA GLY A 412 -8.61 -3.26 19.46
C GLY A 412 -8.38 -4.35 20.52
N TRP A 413 -7.23 -5.03 20.42
CA TRP A 413 -6.84 -6.07 21.38
C TRP A 413 -6.61 -5.49 22.78
N TYR A 414 -6.16 -4.24 22.89
CA TYR A 414 -5.85 -3.65 24.18
C TYR A 414 -7.10 -3.49 25.06
N GLU A 415 -8.16 -2.92 24.50
CA GLU A 415 -9.45 -2.80 25.19
C GLU A 415 -10.11 -4.17 25.36
N TRP A 416 -10.18 -4.98 24.29
CA TRP A 416 -10.86 -6.27 24.34
C TRP A 416 -10.30 -7.19 25.43
N SER A 417 -8.98 -7.30 25.51
CA SER A 417 -8.31 -8.18 26.47
C SER A 417 -8.25 -7.63 27.90
N SER A 418 -8.67 -6.38 28.11
CA SER A 418 -8.76 -5.78 29.45
C SER A 418 -9.89 -6.37 30.31
N ASP A 419 -10.97 -6.86 29.67
CA ASP A 419 -12.01 -7.65 30.34
C ASP A 419 -11.77 -9.15 30.12
N PRO A 420 -11.41 -9.92 31.17
CA PRO A 420 -11.16 -11.36 31.06
C PRO A 420 -12.40 -12.18 30.67
N LYS A 421 -13.61 -11.59 30.67
CA LYS A 421 -14.85 -12.25 30.20
C LYS A 421 -14.97 -12.26 28.69
N ASN A 422 -14.25 -11.37 28.00
CA ASN A 422 -14.28 -11.33 26.55
C ASN A 422 -13.64 -12.59 25.94
N PRO A 423 -14.30 -13.28 24.99
CA PRO A 423 -13.76 -14.49 24.39
C PRO A 423 -12.44 -14.28 23.65
N VAL A 424 -11.48 -15.17 23.87
CA VAL A 424 -10.13 -15.15 23.27
C VAL A 424 -9.85 -16.43 22.50
N ALA A 425 -9.34 -16.30 21.28
CA ALA A 425 -8.79 -17.39 20.47
C ALA A 425 -7.25 -17.44 20.56
N THR A 426 -6.68 -18.63 20.40
CA THR A 426 -5.22 -18.86 20.43
C THR A 426 -4.87 -20.07 19.56
N GLY A 427 -3.58 -20.23 19.23
CA GLY A 427 -3.07 -21.33 18.43
C GLY A 427 -3.26 -21.19 16.92
N GLU A 428 -2.60 -22.09 16.19
CA GLU A 428 -2.66 -22.19 14.73
C GLU A 428 -4.09 -22.50 14.25
N ARG A 429 -4.60 -21.70 13.32
CA ARG A 429 -5.97 -21.83 12.79
C ARG A 429 -6.11 -21.17 11.42
N GLY A 430 -7.11 -21.60 10.66
CA GLY A 430 -7.43 -21.06 9.34
C GLY A 430 -8.79 -20.34 9.30
N PRO A 431 -9.22 -19.88 8.12
CA PRO A 431 -10.44 -19.09 7.94
C PRO A 431 -11.72 -19.76 8.49
N ASP A 432 -11.79 -21.10 8.45
CA ASP A 432 -12.95 -21.86 8.93
C ASP A 432 -13.22 -21.74 10.43
N SER A 433 -12.23 -21.32 11.24
CA SER A 433 -12.42 -21.11 12.68
C SER A 433 -13.12 -19.78 13.02
N SER A 434 -13.35 -18.92 12.03
CA SER A 434 -13.89 -17.57 12.19
C SER A 434 -15.16 -17.34 11.35
N LYS A 435 -15.95 -18.40 11.17
CA LYS A 435 -17.23 -18.35 10.44
C LYS A 435 -18.32 -17.61 11.20
#